data_AF-A0A927S636-F1
#
_entry.id   AF-A0A927S636-F1
#
_cell.length_a   1.000
_cell.length_b   1.000
_cell.length_c   1.000
_cell.angle_alpha   90.00
_cell.angle_beta   90.00
_cell.angle_gamma   90.00
#
_symmetry.space_group_name_H-M   'P 1'
#
loop_
_entity.id
_entity.type
_entity.pdbx_description
1 polymer ?
#
loop_
_entity_poly.entity_id
_entity_poly.type
_entity_poly.pdbx_seq_one_letter_code
_entity_poly.pdbx_strand_id
1 'polypeptide(L)'
;MENTTLTREEVLVIVQEALAAQSAQPESAALEKREEALAAQEAALNAREKQDRALQLLREHQLPEEMAAALALMTDEEMAAAVTAWEDLFRSRVQQAVEERLRGNAPMTGVMQDVSALSDADYYASLYPHLT
;
A
#
# COMPACT_ATOMS: atom_id res chain seq x y z
N MET A 1 57.06 -56.54 -4.97
CA MET A 1 55.75 -55.94 -4.61
C MET A 1 55.64 -56.05 -3.11
N GLU A 2 55.99 -54.99 -2.38
CA GLU A 2 55.85 -54.98 -0.93
C GLU A 2 54.36 -54.82 -0.60
N ASN A 3 53.79 -55.83 0.05
CA ASN A 3 52.40 -55.82 0.44
C ASN A 3 52.36 -55.18 1.84
N THR A 4 52.21 -53.86 1.89
CA THR A 4 52.14 -53.10 3.13
C THR A 4 50.82 -53.43 3.83
N THR A 5 50.86 -54.34 4.80
CA THR A 5 49.70 -54.64 5.63
C THR A 5 49.53 -53.52 6.64
N LEU A 6 48.51 -52.68 6.45
CA LEU A 6 48.15 -51.68 7.46
C LEU A 6 47.84 -52.37 8.79
N THR A 7 48.35 -51.78 9.86
CA THR A 7 48.06 -52.22 11.22
C THR A 7 46.62 -51.84 11.60
N ARG A 8 46.07 -52.56 12.58
CA ARG A 8 44.70 -52.32 13.07
C ARG A 8 44.49 -50.89 13.60
N GLU A 9 45.53 -50.29 14.18
CA GLU A 9 45.48 -48.90 14.66
C GLU A 9 45.43 -47.90 13.50
N GLU A 10 46.23 -48.09 12.45
CA GLU A 10 46.20 -47.20 11.28
C GLU A 10 44.85 -47.26 10.56
N VAL A 11 44.24 -48.46 10.46
CA VAL A 11 42.89 -48.61 9.92
C VAL A 11 41.86 -47.86 10.77
N LEU A 12 41.97 -47.91 12.11
CA LEU A 12 41.05 -47.21 13.00
C LEU A 12 41.15 -45.69 12.88
N VAL A 13 42.36 -45.15 12.74
CA VAL A 13 42.59 -43.71 12.54
C VAL A 13 41.96 -43.25 11.21
N ILE A 14 42.20 -43.98 10.12
CA ILE A 14 41.62 -43.66 8.81
C ILE A 14 40.09 -43.68 8.84
N VAL A 15 39.51 -44.67 9.53
CA VAL A 15 38.04 -44.78 9.66
C VAL A 15 37.48 -43.63 10.50
N GLN A 16 38.16 -43.21 11.57
CA GLN A 16 37.75 -42.07 12.38
C GLN A 16 37.84 -40.74 11.61
N GLU A 17 38.90 -40.51 10.86
CA GLU A 17 39.05 -39.32 10.02
C GLU A 17 37.99 -39.28 8.91
N ALA A 18 37.69 -40.43 8.28
CA ALA A 18 36.65 -40.53 7.27
C ALA A 18 35.25 -40.27 7.86
N LEU A 19 34.95 -40.75 9.07
CA LEU A 19 33.69 -40.49 9.77
C LEU A 19 33.55 -39.02 10.19
N ALA A 20 34.64 -38.39 10.64
CA ALA A 20 34.66 -36.96 10.97
C ALA A 20 34.47 -36.08 9.72
N ALA A 21 35.11 -36.42 8.61
CA ALA A 21 34.94 -35.72 7.34
C ALA A 21 33.51 -35.89 6.78
N GLN A 22 32.92 -37.08 6.92
CA GLN A 22 31.58 -37.37 6.41
C GLN A 22 30.45 -36.75 7.26
N SER A 23 30.68 -36.52 8.55
CA SER A 23 29.74 -35.79 9.42
C SER A 23 29.80 -34.26 9.21
N ALA A 24 30.95 -33.72 8.78
CA ALA A 24 31.12 -32.29 8.56
C ALA A 24 30.58 -31.76 7.21
N GLN A 25 30.36 -32.62 6.20
CA GLN A 25 30.03 -32.18 4.83
C GLN A 25 28.54 -32.12 4.41
N PRO A 26 27.58 -32.86 5.00
CA PRO A 26 26.17 -32.76 4.64
C PRO A 26 25.35 -31.82 5.54
N GLU A 27 25.81 -31.53 6.77
CA GLU A 27 25.07 -30.65 7.68
C GLU A 27 25.12 -29.18 7.26
N SER A 28 26.25 -28.65 6.82
CA SER A 28 26.37 -27.22 6.46
C SER A 28 25.44 -26.82 5.32
N ALA A 29 25.40 -27.61 4.23
CA ALA A 29 24.53 -27.33 3.09
C ALA A 29 23.03 -27.51 3.40
N ALA A 30 22.69 -28.40 4.34
CA ALA A 30 21.31 -28.56 4.81
C ALA A 30 20.88 -27.41 5.73
N LEU A 31 21.81 -26.90 6.56
CA LEU A 31 21.60 -25.74 7.41
C LEU A 31 21.46 -24.46 6.58
N GLU A 32 22.34 -24.23 5.60
CA GLU A 32 22.25 -23.08 4.68
C GLU A 32 20.91 -23.06 3.94
N LYS A 33 20.47 -24.18 3.36
CA LYS A 33 19.15 -24.26 2.71
C LYS A 33 17.99 -23.97 3.65
N ARG A 34 18.12 -24.39 4.91
CA ARG A 34 17.09 -24.13 5.93
C ARG A 34 17.08 -22.66 6.29
N GLU A 35 18.23 -22.02 6.46
CA GLU A 35 18.35 -20.59 6.72
C GLU A 35 17.82 -19.76 5.55
N GLU A 36 18.15 -20.12 4.30
CA GLU A 36 17.61 -19.47 3.10
C GLU A 36 16.08 -19.60 3.03
N ALA A 37 15.54 -20.79 3.31
CA ALA A 37 14.09 -21.01 3.30
C ALA A 37 13.38 -20.21 4.39
N LEU A 38 13.99 -20.09 5.59
CA LEU A 38 13.46 -19.28 6.68
C LEU A 38 13.52 -17.79 6.31
N ALA A 39 14.65 -17.30 5.80
CA ALA A 39 14.81 -15.91 5.38
C ALA A 39 13.82 -15.53 4.27
N ALA A 40 13.56 -16.43 3.31
CA ALA A 40 12.56 -16.22 2.27
C ALA A 40 11.13 -16.15 2.84
N GLN A 41 10.80 -17.02 3.80
CA GLN A 41 9.50 -16.98 4.48
C GLN A 41 9.33 -15.69 5.29
N GLU A 42 10.35 -15.28 6.04
CA GLU A 42 10.33 -14.04 6.83
C GLU A 42 10.19 -12.82 5.94
N ALA A 43 10.89 -12.76 4.80
CA ALA A 43 10.75 -11.69 3.83
C ALA A 43 9.32 -11.63 3.25
N ALA A 44 8.73 -12.79 2.93
CA ALA A 44 7.36 -12.87 2.42
C ALA A 44 6.32 -12.45 3.47
N LEU A 45 6.51 -12.84 4.74
CA LEU A 45 5.65 -12.43 5.84
C LEU A 45 5.75 -10.94 6.10
N ASN A 46 6.96 -10.38 6.18
CA ASN A 46 7.18 -8.95 6.35
C ASN A 46 6.54 -8.13 5.21
N ALA A 47 6.67 -8.60 3.97
CA ALA A 47 6.04 -7.93 2.83
C ALA A 47 4.52 -7.91 2.96
N ARG A 48 3.92 -9.03 3.36
CA ARG A 48 2.47 -9.14 3.57
C ARG A 48 2.00 -8.26 4.72
N GLU A 49 2.69 -8.27 5.86
CA GLU A 49 2.35 -7.45 7.02
C GLU A 49 2.43 -5.96 6.71
N LYS A 50 3.47 -5.53 5.97
CA LYS A 50 3.57 -4.14 5.48
C LYS A 50 2.42 -3.75 4.57
N GLN A 51 2.00 -4.64 3.68
CA GLN A 51 0.89 -4.38 2.79
C GLN A 51 -0.44 -4.27 3.56
N ASP A 52 -0.67 -5.16 4.53
CA ASP A 52 -1.85 -5.11 5.39
C ASP A 52 -1.87 -3.84 6.25
N ARG A 53 -0.71 -3.41 6.77
CA ARG A 53 -0.53 -2.14 7.50
C ARG A 53 -0.86 -0.93 6.62
N ALA A 54 -0.35 -0.88 5.39
CA ALA A 54 -0.64 0.19 4.45
C ALA A 54 -2.14 0.27 4.12
N LEU A 55 -2.80 -0.87 3.88
CA LEU A 55 -4.23 -0.94 3.63
C LEU A 55 -5.07 -0.51 4.85
N GLN A 56 -4.61 -0.82 6.06
CA GLN A 56 -5.27 -0.38 7.29
C GLN A 56 -5.21 1.15 7.41
N LEU A 57 -4.03 1.74 7.25
CA LEU A 57 -3.85 3.20 7.34
C LEU A 57 -4.67 3.93 6.28
N LEU A 58 -4.68 3.46 5.04
CA LEU A 58 -5.50 4.06 3.99
C LEU A 58 -7.00 4.03 4.35
N ARG A 59 -7.50 2.92 4.90
CA ARG A 59 -8.90 2.81 5.33
C ARG A 59 -9.22 3.73 6.51
N GLU A 60 -8.34 3.82 7.51
CA GLU A 60 -8.50 4.71 8.66
C GLU A 60 -8.59 6.18 8.23
N HIS A 61 -7.80 6.57 7.23
CA HIS A 61 -7.77 7.92 6.67
C HIS A 61 -8.75 8.13 5.49
N GLN A 62 -9.58 7.13 5.17
CA GLN A 62 -10.56 7.15 4.07
C GLN A 62 -9.93 7.50 2.71
N LEU A 63 -8.71 7.00 2.48
CA LEU A 63 -7.96 7.17 1.25
C LEU A 63 -8.12 5.95 0.32
N PRO A 64 -7.88 6.11 -0.99
CA PRO A 64 -7.98 5.02 -1.94
C PRO A 64 -6.99 3.88 -1.65
N GLU A 65 -7.47 2.64 -1.60
CA GLU A 65 -6.65 1.44 -1.38
C GLU A 65 -5.62 1.20 -2.51
N GLU A 66 -5.86 1.76 -3.69
CA GLU A 66 -4.97 1.74 -4.85
C GLU A 66 -3.57 2.28 -4.54
N MET A 67 -3.45 3.13 -3.51
CA MET A 67 -2.19 3.71 -3.06
C MET A 67 -1.34 2.74 -2.21
N ALA A 68 -1.88 1.60 -1.78
CA ALA A 68 -1.22 0.68 -0.85
C ALA A 68 0.10 0.12 -1.40
N ALA A 69 0.17 -0.13 -2.71
CA ALA A 69 1.38 -0.64 -3.35
C ALA A 69 2.56 0.34 -3.25
N ALA A 70 2.29 1.65 -3.30
CA ALA A 70 3.32 2.67 -3.15
C ALA A 70 3.77 2.82 -1.69
N LEU A 71 2.84 2.72 -0.74
CA LEU A 71 3.13 2.79 0.70
C LEU A 71 3.91 1.58 1.20
N ALA A 72 3.62 0.37 0.70
CA ALA A 72 4.28 -0.86 1.14
C ALA A 72 5.81 -0.90 0.86
N LEU A 73 6.30 -0.01 -0.01
CA LEU A 73 7.73 0.16 -0.30
C LEU A 73 8.45 1.09 0.68
N MET A 74 7.70 1.84 1.48
CA MET A 74 8.23 2.82 2.42
C MET A 74 8.57 2.20 3.77
N THR A 75 9.34 2.92 4.59
CA THR A 75 9.46 2.65 6.02
C THR A 75 8.18 3.06 6.76
N ASP A 76 7.97 2.55 7.97
CA ASP A 76 6.77 2.87 8.76
C ASP A 76 6.64 4.37 9.07
N GLU A 77 7.76 5.05 9.30
CA GLU A 77 7.81 6.50 9.55
C GLU A 77 7.43 7.30 8.29
N GLU A 78 8.02 6.95 7.15
CA GLU A 78 7.71 7.56 5.85
C GLU A 78 6.25 7.32 5.45
N MET A 79 5.72 6.13 5.74
CA MET A 79 4.35 5.73 5.46
C MET A 79 3.34 6.62 6.20
N ALA A 80 3.55 6.86 7.50
CA ALA A 80 2.68 7.72 8.29
C ALA A 80 2.71 9.18 7.81
N ALA A 81 3.90 9.68 7.46
CA ALA A 81 4.05 11.03 6.92
C ALA A 81 3.38 11.18 5.54
N ALA A 82 3.56 10.18 4.66
CA ALA A 82 2.96 10.15 3.33
C ALA A 82 1.43 10.11 3.38
N VAL A 83 0.85 9.27 4.25
CA VAL A 83 -0.61 9.17 4.43
C VAL A 83 -1.19 10.51 4.84
N THR A 84 -0.60 11.20 5.81
CA THR A 84 -1.06 12.52 6.25
C THR A 84 -1.00 13.55 5.11
N ALA A 85 0.12 13.60 4.39
CA ALA A 85 0.29 14.54 3.28
C ALA A 85 -0.69 14.26 2.12
N TRP A 86 -0.94 12.98 1.82
CA TRP A 86 -1.88 12.58 0.78
C TRP A 86 -3.32 12.84 1.18
N GLU A 87 -3.67 12.69 2.46
CA GLU A 87 -5.00 13.04 2.95
C GLU A 87 -5.31 14.52 2.75
N ASP A 88 -4.39 15.41 3.16
CA ASP A 88 -4.57 16.84 3.01
C ASP A 88 -4.69 17.25 1.53
N LEU A 89 -3.83 16.68 0.68
CA LEU A 89 -3.84 16.96 -0.75
C LEU A 89 -5.13 16.44 -1.40
N PHE A 90 -5.57 15.23 -1.06
CA PHE A 90 -6.79 14.64 -1.58
C PHE A 90 -8.01 15.47 -1.19
N ARG A 91 -8.15 15.81 0.10
CA ARG A 91 -9.26 16.63 0.59
C ARG A 91 -9.29 18.00 -0.08
N SER A 92 -8.14 18.66 -0.21
CA SER A 92 -8.03 19.95 -0.88
C SER A 92 -8.49 19.88 -2.34
N ARG A 93 -8.08 18.85 -3.08
CA ARG A 93 -8.47 18.67 -4.49
C ARG A 93 -9.94 18.33 -4.66
N VAL A 94 -10.50 17.47 -3.79
CA VAL A 94 -11.94 17.16 -3.80
C VAL A 94 -12.75 18.41 -3.52
N GLN A 95 -12.37 19.19 -2.51
CA GLN A 95 -13.05 20.44 -2.16
C GLN A 95 -13.03 21.41 -3.35
N GLN A 96 -11.87 21.62 -3.98
CA GLN A 96 -11.76 22.49 -5.16
C GLN A 96 -12.66 22.01 -6.31
N ALA A 97 -12.67 20.71 -6.60
CA ALA A 97 -13.51 20.15 -7.67
C ALA A 97 -15.01 20.31 -7.38
N VAL A 98 -15.43 20.14 -6.13
CA VAL A 98 -16.81 20.37 -5.70
C VAL A 98 -17.17 21.85 -5.85
N GLU A 99 -16.32 22.77 -5.41
CA GLU A 99 -16.53 24.22 -5.56
C GLU A 99 -16.63 24.65 -7.02
N GLU A 100 -15.77 24.12 -7.90
CA GLU A 100 -15.82 24.38 -9.33
C GLU A 100 -17.12 23.87 -9.94
N ARG A 101 -17.58 22.67 -9.55
CA ARG A 101 -18.86 22.11 -9.99
C ARG A 101 -20.05 22.92 -9.48
N LEU A 102 -20.03 23.34 -8.22
CA LEU A 102 -21.08 24.19 -7.65
C LEU A 102 -21.11 25.56 -8.32
N ARG A 103 -19.96 26.12 -8.70
CA ARG A 103 -19.88 27.38 -9.46
C ARG A 103 -20.40 27.22 -10.90
N GLY A 104 -20.04 26.13 -11.57
CA GLY A 104 -20.47 25.84 -12.94
C GLY A 104 -21.95 25.47 -13.07
N ASN A 105 -22.53 24.87 -12.03
CA ASN A 105 -23.96 24.54 -11.94
C ASN A 105 -24.75 25.50 -11.04
N ALA A 106 -24.16 26.63 -10.62
CA ALA A 106 -24.93 27.64 -9.92
C ALA A 106 -26.09 28.03 -10.85
N PRO A 107 -27.36 27.94 -10.41
CA PRO A 107 -28.45 28.44 -11.23
C PRO A 107 -28.08 29.86 -11.59
N MET A 108 -28.06 30.17 -12.89
CA MET A 108 -27.93 31.53 -13.38
C MET A 108 -28.83 32.35 -12.46
N THR A 109 -28.25 33.27 -11.71
CA THR A 109 -29.03 34.28 -10.99
C THR A 109 -29.64 35.16 -12.07
N GLY A 110 -30.57 34.60 -12.85
CA GLY A 110 -31.60 35.33 -13.51
C GLY A 110 -32.23 36.11 -12.39
N VAL A 111 -32.07 37.43 -12.49
CA VAL A 111 -32.59 38.41 -11.55
C VAL A 111 -33.99 37.94 -11.17
N MET A 112 -34.14 37.32 -10.00
CA MET A 112 -35.44 37.13 -9.41
C MET A 112 -35.84 38.55 -9.04
N GLN A 113 -36.54 39.21 -9.96
CA GLN A 113 -37.18 40.47 -9.66
C GLN A 113 -38.00 40.22 -8.40
N ASP A 114 -37.75 41.02 -7.38
CA ASP A 114 -38.52 40.95 -6.16
C ASP A 114 -39.98 41.20 -6.53
N VAL A 115 -40.76 40.13 -6.46
CA VAL A 115 -42.15 40.11 -6.91
C VAL A 115 -43.00 41.09 -6.09
N SER A 116 -42.54 41.44 -4.88
CA SER A 116 -43.17 42.44 -4.02
C SER A 116 -42.89 43.88 -4.44
N ALA A 117 -41.93 44.10 -5.33
CA ALA A 117 -41.58 45.41 -5.89
C ALA A 117 -42.18 45.67 -7.28
N LEU A 118 -42.85 44.67 -7.89
CA LEU A 118 -43.57 44.83 -9.15
C LEU A 118 -44.93 45.49 -8.90
N SER A 119 -45.36 46.36 -9.82
CA SER A 119 -46.74 46.83 -9.82
C SER A 119 -47.68 45.67 -10.17
N ASP A 120 -48.94 45.73 -9.73
CA ASP A 120 -49.95 44.71 -10.06
C ASP A 120 -50.01 44.44 -11.57
N ALA A 121 -49.92 45.48 -12.39
CA ALA A 121 -49.91 45.38 -13.85
C ALA A 121 -48.69 44.61 -14.38
N ASP A 122 -47.50 44.93 -13.88
CA ASP A 122 -46.26 44.25 -14.28
C ASP A 122 -46.21 42.80 -13.79
N TYR A 123 -46.79 42.53 -12.61
CA TYR A 123 -46.96 41.19 -12.07
C TYR A 123 -47.82 40.32 -12.97
N TYR A 124 -49.01 40.80 -13.36
CA TYR A 124 -49.89 40.05 -14.26
C TYR A 124 -49.29 39.89 -15.67
N ALA A 125 -48.58 40.89 -16.18
CA ALA A 125 -47.89 40.79 -17.47
C ALA A 125 -46.77 39.75 -17.46
N SER A 126 -46.04 39.61 -16.34
CA SER A 126 -44.97 38.61 -16.20
C SER A 126 -45.49 37.17 -16.15
N LEU A 127 -46.67 36.96 -15.57
CA LEU A 127 -47.29 35.63 -15.42
C LEU A 127 -48.10 35.20 -16.64
N TYR A 128 -48.66 36.16 -17.37
CA TYR A 128 -49.50 35.90 -18.54
C TYR A 128 -49.03 36.70 -19.77
N PRO A 129 -47.80 36.44 -20.28
CA PRO A 129 -47.23 37.20 -21.40
C PRO A 129 -47.97 37.01 -22.74
N HIS A 130 -48.98 36.14 -22.79
CA HIS A 130 -49.76 35.81 -23.98
C HIS A 130 -51.17 36.41 -23.98
N LEU A 131 -51.52 37.22 -22.96
CA LEU A 131 -52.84 37.87 -22.84
C LEU A 131 -52.79 39.39 -23.11
N THR A 132 -51.64 39.92 -23.53
CA THR A 132 -51.43 41.33 -23.93
C THR A 132 -51.20 41.46 -25.42
#